data_AF-A0A1Y3BR72-F1
#
_entry.id   AF-A0A1Y3BR72-F1
#
_cell.length_a   1.000
_cell.length_b   1.000
_cell.length_c   1.000
_cell.angle_alpha   90.00
_cell.angle_beta   90.00
_cell.angle_gamma   90.00
#
_symmetry.space_group_name_H-M   'P 1'
#
loop_
_entity.id
_entity.type
_entity.pdbx_description
1 polymer ?
#
loop_
_entity_poly.entity_id
_entity_poly.type
_entity_poly.pdbx_seq_one_letter_code
_entity_poly.pdbx_strand_id
1 'polypeptide(L)'
;DQWKRNKGKCGICGDSFSKRPPRSYETGGIYANNITVRNYRPGSEIDVIIDLVANHMGTFEFSICPRDDLKHETEDCFIPLKVNGSDKYKIRSHRNGIYTMPVTLPRDINCKYCVFRWHWKSDV
;
A
#
# COMPACT_ATOMS: atom_id res chain seq x y z
N ASP A 1 -5.59 -15.51 -11.74
CA ASP A 1 -6.89 -15.63 -11.02
C ASP A 1 -6.75 -15.55 -9.50
N GLN A 2 -6.85 -14.33 -8.94
CA GLN A 2 -6.91 -14.13 -7.49
C GLN A 2 -8.07 -14.89 -6.85
N TRP A 3 -9.28 -14.74 -7.41
CA TRP A 3 -10.48 -15.35 -6.84
C TRP A 3 -10.59 -16.85 -7.16
N LYS A 4 -10.46 -17.23 -8.44
CA LYS A 4 -10.67 -18.64 -8.85
C LYS A 4 -9.58 -19.59 -8.38
N ARG A 5 -8.30 -19.18 -8.43
CA ARG A 5 -7.16 -20.06 -8.09
C ARG A 5 -6.58 -19.77 -6.71
N ASN A 6 -6.43 -18.50 -6.36
CA ASN A 6 -5.80 -18.12 -5.09
C ASN A 6 -6.80 -17.91 -3.94
N LYS A 7 -8.09 -18.21 -4.15
CA LYS A 7 -9.15 -18.12 -3.12
C LYS A 7 -9.21 -16.72 -2.46
N GLY A 8 -9.09 -15.67 -3.27
CA GLY A 8 -9.11 -14.28 -2.81
C GLY A 8 -7.76 -13.75 -2.31
N LYS A 9 -6.76 -14.62 -2.12
CA LYS A 9 -5.45 -14.20 -1.60
C LYS A 9 -4.63 -13.46 -2.64
N CYS A 10 -3.94 -12.42 -2.18
CA CYS A 10 -2.98 -11.62 -2.93
C CYS A 10 -1.60 -11.71 -2.24
N GLY A 11 -0.52 -11.48 -2.99
CA GLY A 11 0.78 -11.18 -2.40
C GLY A 11 0.76 -9.82 -1.71
N ILE A 12 1.67 -9.60 -0.76
CA ILE A 12 1.65 -8.45 0.15
C ILE A 12 1.77 -7.13 -0.64
N CYS A 13 2.56 -7.16 -1.72
CA CYS A 13 2.85 -6.04 -2.59
C CYS A 13 2.15 -6.15 -3.97
N GLY A 14 1.04 -6.89 -4.06
CA GLY A 14 0.22 -7.00 -5.29
C GLY A 14 0.62 -8.11 -6.26
N ASP A 15 1.68 -8.84 -5.99
CA ASP A 15 2.05 -10.04 -6.75
C ASP A 15 0.99 -11.16 -6.65
N SER A 16 0.97 -12.08 -7.63
CA SER A 16 0.13 -13.28 -7.51
C SER A 16 0.52 -14.12 -6.29
N PHE A 17 -0.46 -14.41 -5.44
CA PHE A 17 -0.27 -15.25 -4.25
C PHE A 17 0.34 -16.63 -4.55
N SER A 18 0.11 -17.18 -5.74
CA SER A 18 0.66 -18.47 -6.18
C SER A 18 2.18 -18.49 -6.33
N LYS A 19 2.83 -17.32 -6.47
CA LYS A 19 4.29 -17.22 -6.49
C LYS A 19 4.84 -17.41 -5.07
N ARG A 20 6.00 -18.05 -4.96
CA ARG A 20 6.70 -18.21 -3.67
C ARG A 20 7.32 -16.86 -3.25
N PRO A 21 7.24 -16.50 -1.95
CA PRO A 21 8.00 -15.38 -1.40
C PRO A 21 9.52 -15.63 -1.42
N PRO A 22 10.35 -14.57 -1.44
CA PRO A 22 9.94 -13.19 -1.70
C PRO A 22 9.49 -13.02 -3.16
N ARG A 23 8.30 -12.46 -3.35
CA ARG A 23 7.76 -12.17 -4.69
C ARG A 23 8.44 -10.92 -5.25
N SER A 24 8.19 -10.63 -6.52
CA SER A 24 8.95 -9.62 -7.28
C SER A 24 8.96 -8.23 -6.63
N TYR A 25 7.87 -7.83 -5.97
CA TYR A 25 7.71 -6.53 -5.31
C TYR A 25 7.80 -6.58 -3.77
N GLU A 26 8.08 -7.74 -3.20
CA GLU A 26 8.28 -7.89 -1.75
C GLU A 26 9.76 -7.76 -1.39
N THR A 27 10.13 -7.43 -0.14
CA THR A 27 11.54 -7.33 0.28
C THR A 27 12.32 -8.60 -0.05
N GLY A 28 13.45 -8.44 -0.75
CA GLY A 28 14.25 -9.54 -1.31
C GLY A 28 13.89 -9.93 -2.75
N GLY A 29 12.80 -9.38 -3.30
CA GLY A 29 12.39 -9.51 -4.69
C GLY A 29 13.19 -8.62 -5.64
N ILE A 30 13.14 -8.95 -6.94
CA ILE A 30 13.92 -8.29 -8.00
C ILE A 30 13.64 -6.78 -8.16
N TYR A 31 12.48 -6.29 -7.72
CA TYR A 31 12.13 -4.87 -7.78
C TYR A 31 12.26 -4.15 -6.42
N ALA A 32 12.43 -4.88 -5.33
CA ALA A 32 12.58 -4.34 -3.99
C ALA A 32 14.07 -4.15 -3.63
N ASN A 33 14.70 -3.14 -4.25
CA ASN A 33 16.14 -2.89 -4.14
C ASN A 33 16.60 -2.27 -2.79
N ASN A 34 15.78 -2.32 -1.74
CA ASN A 34 16.07 -1.75 -0.41
C ASN A 34 16.46 -0.25 -0.42
N ILE A 35 15.88 0.52 -1.34
CA ILE A 35 16.11 1.96 -1.47
C ILE A 35 14.98 2.70 -0.76
N THR A 36 15.32 3.54 0.22
CA THR A 36 14.36 4.47 0.85
C THR A 36 14.06 5.60 -0.12
N VAL A 37 12.85 5.64 -0.65
CA VAL A 37 12.45 6.62 -1.69
C VAL A 37 12.06 7.99 -1.13
N ARG A 38 11.60 8.05 0.13
CA ARG A 38 11.18 9.29 0.81
C ARG A 38 11.37 9.17 2.32
N ASN A 39 11.58 10.31 2.98
CA ASN A 39 11.63 10.44 4.44
C ASN A 39 10.53 11.38 4.89
N TYR A 40 9.85 11.04 5.99
CA TYR A 40 8.76 11.82 6.56
C TYR A 40 8.95 11.96 8.06
N ARG A 41 8.32 13.00 8.65
CA ARG A 41 8.30 13.16 10.10
C ARG A 41 7.16 12.34 10.69
N PRO A 42 7.34 11.67 11.84
CA PRO A 42 6.22 11.04 12.54
C PRO A 42 5.07 12.04 12.75
N GLY A 43 3.84 11.58 12.56
CA GLY A 43 2.65 12.42 12.69
C GLY A 43 2.36 13.38 11.53
N SER A 44 3.22 13.47 10.51
CA SER A 44 2.96 14.36 9.37
C SER A 44 1.84 13.85 8.48
N GLU A 45 1.10 14.78 7.87
CA GLU A 45 0.23 14.49 6.74
C GLU A 45 1.04 14.51 5.44
N ILE A 46 0.88 13.49 4.60
CA ILE A 46 1.60 13.34 3.34
C ILE A 46 0.61 13.29 2.17
N ASP A 47 0.93 13.94 1.07
CA ASP A 47 0.15 13.83 -0.17
C ASP A 47 0.52 12.55 -0.92
N VAL A 48 -0.43 11.62 -0.99
CA VAL A 48 -0.33 10.43 -1.82
C VAL A 48 -1.03 10.71 -3.15
N ILE A 49 -0.28 10.54 -4.23
CA ILE A 49 -0.73 10.80 -5.59
C ILE A 49 -0.84 9.47 -6.33
N ILE A 50 -2.04 9.14 -6.82
CA ILE A 50 -2.31 7.95 -7.61
C ILE A 50 -2.76 8.38 -9.00
N ASP A 51 -2.11 7.85 -10.04
CA ASP A 51 -2.55 8.01 -11.43
C ASP A 51 -3.42 6.82 -11.85
N LEU A 52 -4.73 7.06 -11.97
CA LEU A 52 -5.69 6.05 -12.41
C LEU A 52 -5.89 6.10 -13.92
N VAL A 53 -5.23 5.17 -14.62
CA VAL A 53 -5.38 5.02 -16.08
C VAL A 53 -6.66 4.27 -16.49
N ALA A 54 -7.23 3.45 -15.60
CA ALA A 54 -8.48 2.73 -15.81
C ALA A 54 -9.25 2.67 -14.49
N ASN A 55 -10.25 3.54 -14.33
CA ASN A 55 -10.96 3.68 -13.07
C ASN A 55 -12.12 2.68 -12.93
N HIS A 56 -11.92 1.69 -12.06
CA HIS A 56 -12.92 0.68 -11.67
C HIS A 56 -13.67 1.01 -10.37
N MET A 57 -13.71 2.28 -9.99
CA MET A 57 -14.37 2.77 -8.77
C MET A 57 -13.86 2.04 -7.51
N GLY A 58 -14.66 1.96 -6.45
CA GLY A 58 -14.24 1.31 -5.21
C GLY A 58 -13.56 2.23 -4.20
N THR A 59 -12.65 1.66 -3.42
CA THR A 59 -12.02 2.33 -2.28
C THR A 59 -10.51 2.13 -2.24
N PHE A 60 -9.79 3.17 -1.83
CA PHE A 60 -8.39 3.09 -1.45
C PHE A 60 -8.23 3.04 0.06
N GLU A 61 -7.32 2.19 0.49
CA GLU A 61 -6.86 2.05 1.87
C GLU A 61 -5.34 2.15 1.88
N PHE A 62 -4.79 2.71 2.95
CA PHE A 62 -3.35 2.86 3.12
C PHE A 62 -2.94 2.23 4.44
N SER A 63 -1.75 1.64 4.46
CA SER A 63 -1.17 1.03 5.65
C SER A 63 0.34 1.19 5.65
N ILE A 64 0.94 1.10 6.83
CA ILE A 64 2.39 1.14 7.00
C ILE A 64 2.85 -0.06 7.83
N CYS A 65 3.93 -0.70 7.37
CA CYS A 65 4.66 -1.70 8.14
C CYS A 65 5.94 -1.06 8.68
N PRO A 66 6.02 -0.78 9.99
CA PRO A 66 7.22 -0.21 10.59
C PRO A 66 8.29 -1.29 10.78
N ARG A 67 9.46 -1.08 10.20
CA ARG A 67 10.62 -1.96 10.38
C ARG A 67 11.94 -1.20 10.30
N ASP A 68 12.93 -1.71 11.02
CA ASP A 68 14.28 -1.14 11.10
C ASP A 68 15.36 -2.04 10.46
N ASP A 69 14.95 -3.21 9.96
CA ASP A 69 15.80 -4.12 9.21
C ASP A 69 15.20 -4.44 7.84
N LEU A 70 15.93 -5.22 7.05
CA LEU A 70 15.55 -5.67 5.72
C LEU A 70 14.90 -7.06 5.71
N LYS A 71 14.26 -7.46 6.81
CA LYS A 71 13.45 -8.69 6.82
C LYS A 71 12.22 -8.53 5.94
N HIS A 72 11.78 -9.66 5.43
CA HIS A 72 10.57 -9.76 4.62
C HIS A 72 9.35 -9.31 5.43
N GLU A 73 8.60 -8.36 4.87
CA GLU A 73 7.34 -7.89 5.44
C GLU A 73 6.29 -9.01 5.48
N THR A 74 5.39 -8.93 6.46
CA THR A 74 4.30 -9.88 6.68
C THR A 74 2.98 -9.14 6.82
N GLU A 75 1.84 -9.80 6.57
CA GLU A 75 0.53 -9.12 6.62
C GLU A 75 0.22 -8.49 7.98
N ASP A 76 0.66 -9.12 9.08
CA ASP A 76 0.42 -8.69 10.46
C ASP A 76 1.22 -7.45 10.87
N CYS A 77 2.27 -7.05 10.14
CA CYS A 77 3.01 -5.83 10.45
C CYS A 77 2.31 -4.56 9.98
N PHE A 78 1.32 -4.65 9.08
CA PHE A 78 0.68 -3.49 8.50
C PHE A 78 -0.37 -2.87 9.41
N ILE A 79 -0.13 -1.61 9.76
CA ILE A 79 -1.03 -0.79 10.56
C ILE A 79 -1.81 0.14 9.62
N PRO A 80 -3.15 0.20 9.69
CA PRO A 80 -3.96 1.06 8.82
C PRO A 80 -3.71 2.54 9.09
N LEU A 81 -3.78 3.35 8.04
CA LEU A 81 -3.62 4.80 8.07
C LEU A 81 -4.92 5.52 7.73
N LYS A 82 -5.08 6.75 8.23
CA LYS A 82 -6.20 7.61 7.87
C LYS A 82 -5.91 8.35 6.57
N VAL A 83 -6.90 8.45 5.70
CA VAL A 83 -6.90 9.23 4.47
C VAL A 83 -8.05 10.22 4.51
N ASN A 84 -7.77 11.52 4.36
CA ASN A 84 -8.76 12.59 4.59
C ASN A 84 -9.53 12.42 5.93
N GLY A 85 -8.82 12.03 7.00
CA GLY A 85 -9.42 11.77 8.32
C GLY A 85 -10.30 10.51 8.42
N SER A 86 -10.44 9.73 7.35
CA SER A 86 -11.27 8.50 7.29
C SER A 86 -10.40 7.25 7.10
N ASP A 87 -10.96 6.06 7.35
CA ASP A 87 -10.21 4.79 7.13
C ASP A 87 -9.99 4.47 5.65
N LYS A 88 -10.86 4.98 4.77
CA LYS A 88 -10.87 4.68 3.34
C LYS A 88 -11.19 5.91 2.54
N TYR A 89 -10.58 6.02 1.36
CA TYR A 89 -10.96 6.99 0.35
C TYR A 89 -11.90 6.34 -0.65
N LYS A 90 -13.15 6.80 -0.73
CA LYS A 90 -14.12 6.31 -1.74
C LYS A 90 -13.93 7.09 -3.03
N ILE A 91 -13.72 6.38 -4.13
CA ILE A 91 -13.72 6.98 -5.47
C ILE A 91 -15.16 7.31 -5.84
N ARG A 92 -15.47 8.60 -5.99
CA ARG A 92 -16.84 9.10 -6.26
C ARG A 92 -17.07 9.48 -7.73
N SER A 93 -16.06 9.36 -8.57
CA SER A 93 -16.14 9.73 -9.99
C SER A 93 -15.50 8.64 -10.83
N HIS A 94 -16.10 8.33 -11.99
CA HIS A 94 -15.57 7.41 -12.99
C HIS A 94 -14.43 8.00 -13.84
N ARG A 95 -13.95 9.21 -13.51
CA ARG A 95 -12.89 9.88 -14.28
C ARG A 95 -11.56 9.17 -14.08
N ASN A 96 -10.80 9.04 -15.15
CA ASN A 96 -9.38 8.69 -15.07
C ASN A 96 -8.55 9.93 -14.71
N GLY A 97 -7.31 9.69 -14.30
CA GLY A 97 -6.31 10.72 -14.04
C GLY A 97 -5.79 10.73 -12.61
N ILE A 98 -5.26 11.89 -12.20
CA ILE A 98 -4.56 12.07 -10.94
C ILE A 98 -5.53 12.26 -9.77
N TYR A 99 -5.35 11.44 -8.74
CA TYR A 99 -6.01 11.54 -7.44
C TYR A 99 -4.96 11.85 -6.37
N THR A 100 -5.04 13.03 -5.78
CA THR A 100 -4.21 13.43 -4.63
C THR A 100 -5.02 13.31 -3.35
N MET A 101 -4.48 12.60 -2.36
CA MET A 101 -5.13 12.38 -1.08
C MET A 101 -4.13 12.58 0.07
N PRO A 102 -4.45 13.40 1.07
CA PRO A 102 -3.67 13.48 2.29
C PRO A 102 -3.85 12.20 3.12
N VAL A 103 -2.73 11.61 3.52
CA VAL A 103 -2.64 10.44 4.40
C VAL A 103 -1.88 10.83 5.67
N THR A 104 -2.46 10.57 6.83
CA THR A 104 -1.86 10.90 8.13
C THR A 104 -0.95 9.77 8.60
N LEU A 105 0.34 10.06 8.81
CA LEU A 105 1.27 9.10 9.41
C LEU A 105 1.09 9.03 10.95
N PRO A 106 1.34 7.88 11.58
CA PRO A 106 1.19 7.75 13.03
C PRO A 106 2.25 8.56 13.78
N ARG A 107 1.89 9.14 14.92
CA ARG A 107 2.79 9.97 15.73
C ARG A 107 3.86 9.15 16.46
N ASP A 108 3.48 7.96 16.91
CA ASP A 108 4.31 7.10 17.77
C ASP A 108 5.08 6.04 16.98
N ILE A 109 5.10 6.15 15.65
CA ILE A 109 5.81 5.22 14.78
C ILE A 109 7.01 5.93 14.13
N ASN A 110 8.17 5.32 14.34
CA ASN A 110 9.41 5.65 13.65
C ASN A 110 9.99 4.36 13.07
N CYS A 111 10.53 4.42 11.86
CA CYS A 111 11.14 3.28 11.19
C CYS A 111 12.17 3.71 10.14
N LYS A 112 13.21 2.91 9.96
CA LYS A 112 14.28 3.17 8.98
C LYS A 112 13.94 2.69 7.56
N TYR A 113 13.22 1.58 7.45
CA TYR A 113 12.89 0.91 6.17
C TYR A 113 11.40 0.62 6.07
N CYS A 114 10.55 1.57 6.46
CA CYS A 114 9.10 1.42 6.46
C CYS A 114 8.57 0.97 5.09
N VAL A 115 7.58 0.07 5.07
CA VAL A 115 6.84 -0.26 3.85
C VAL A 115 5.50 0.45 3.89
N PHE A 116 5.27 1.34 2.93
CA PHE A 116 3.98 1.98 2.72
C PHE A 116 3.19 1.19 1.68
N ARG A 117 1.97 0.78 2.04
CA ARG A 117 1.12 -0.04 1.18
C ARG A 117 -0.17 0.70 0.83
N TRP A 118 -0.40 0.81 -0.47
CA TRP A 118 -1.70 1.15 -1.05
C TRP A 118 -2.46 -0.12 -1.37
N HIS A 119 -3.72 -0.18 -0.96
CA HIS A 119 -4.66 -1.24 -1.30
C HIS A 119 -5.87 -0.66 -2.00
N TRP A 120 -6.20 -1.17 -3.19
CA TRP A 120 -7.38 -0.79 -3.95
C TRP A 120 -8.32 -1.97 -4.08
N LYS A 121 -9.53 -1.80 -3.57
CA LYS A 121 -10.66 -2.71 -3.81
C LYS A 121 -11.61 -2.06 -4.80
N SER A 122 -11.69 -2.57 -6.02
CA SER A 122 -12.64 -2.13 -7.06
C SER A 122 -14.08 -2.52 -6.71
N ASP A 123 -15.05 -1.78 -7.26
CA ASP A 123 -16.48 -2.15 -7.19
C ASP A 123 -16.90 -3.09 -8.34
N VAL A 124 -16.01 -3.29 -9.31
CA VAL A 124 -16.19 -4.12 -10.52
C VAL A 124 -15.28 -5.33 -10.46
#